data_AF-A0A1F3N7Y6-F1
#
_entry.id   AF-A0A1F3N7Y6-F1
#
_cell.length_a   1.000
_cell.length_b   1.000
_cell.length_c   1.000
_cell.angle_alpha   90.00
_cell.angle_beta   90.00
_cell.angle_gamma   90.00
#
_symmetry.space_group_name_H-M   'P 1'
#
loop_
_entity.id
_entity.type
_entity.pdbx_description
1 polymer ?
#
loop_
_entity_poly.entity_id
_entity_poly.type
_entity_poly.pdbx_seq_one_letter_code
_entity_poly.pdbx_strand_id
1 'polypeptide(L)'
;MTSCEKTANETDPVKIIIGKWETIEMGNWPNMEPVEPIGYREFLSDSVLIEYSYQTQEFKYKKYWIDSLLYECFLLENLSTCTLVRRYSFEFFDNNKKLRLDYVDIAALFNTFILKRKD
;
A
#
# COMPACT_ATOMS: atom_id res chain seq x y z
N MET A 1 14.39 6.91 33.14
CA MET A 1 15.19 5.89 32.43
C MET A 1 14.58 4.54 32.80
N THR A 2 13.94 3.77 31.94
CA THR A 2 13.85 3.74 30.48
C THR A 2 12.49 3.08 30.20
N SER A 3 11.58 3.77 29.51
CA SER A 3 10.36 3.11 29.04
C SER A 3 10.79 2.16 27.94
N CYS A 4 10.91 0.87 28.26
CA CYS A 4 10.99 -0.17 27.26
C CYS A 4 9.70 -0.10 26.44
N GLU A 5 9.73 0.61 25.31
CA GLU A 5 8.75 0.44 24.26
C GLU A 5 8.82 -1.02 23.84
N LYS A 6 7.95 -1.84 24.43
CA LYS A 6 7.50 -3.09 23.86
C LYS A 6 6.77 -2.73 22.57
N THR A 7 7.50 -2.44 21.51
CA THR A 7 7.05 -2.82 20.18
C THR A 7 7.06 -4.34 20.18
N ALA A 8 5.95 -4.93 20.64
CA ALA A 8 5.63 -6.27 20.17
C ALA A 8 5.75 -6.20 18.65
N ASN A 9 6.59 -7.06 18.06
CA ASN A 9 6.73 -7.18 16.62
C ASN A 9 5.33 -7.53 16.08
N GLU A 10 4.54 -6.52 15.72
CA GLU A 10 3.21 -6.73 15.17
C GLU A 10 3.39 -7.55 13.90
N THR A 11 2.71 -8.68 13.82
CA THR A 11 2.80 -9.65 12.72
C THR A 11 1.50 -9.72 11.93
N ASP A 12 0.40 -9.14 12.44
CA ASP A 12 -0.87 -9.11 11.74
C ASP A 12 -0.83 -8.08 10.61
N PRO A 13 -0.85 -8.50 9.34
CA PRO A 13 -0.73 -7.59 8.21
C PRO A 13 -1.86 -6.55 8.14
N VAL A 14 -3.05 -6.89 8.67
CA VAL A 14 -4.19 -5.96 8.74
C VAL A 14 -3.87 -4.77 9.64
N LYS A 15 -3.09 -4.99 10.70
CA LYS A 15 -2.66 -3.92 11.62
C LYS A 15 -1.41 -3.22 11.10
N ILE A 16 -0.47 -3.96 10.54
CA ILE A 16 0.79 -3.41 10.03
C ILE A 16 0.54 -2.42 8.88
N ILE A 17 -0.43 -2.68 8.00
CA ILE A 17 -0.64 -1.83 6.82
C ILE A 17 -1.21 -0.45 7.18
N ILE A 18 -1.82 -0.28 8.35
CA ILE A 18 -2.54 0.96 8.70
C ILE A 18 -1.59 2.17 8.72
N GLY A 19 -2.01 3.25 8.07
CA GLY A 19 -1.25 4.49 7.94
C GLY A 19 -0.84 4.80 6.50
N LYS A 20 0.07 5.76 6.36
CA LYS A 20 0.48 6.34 5.07
C LYS A 20 1.72 5.67 4.51
N TRP A 21 1.74 5.46 3.19
CA TRP A 21 2.79 4.80 2.46
C TRP A 21 3.07 5.51 1.14
N GLU A 22 4.34 5.70 0.82
CA GLU A 22 4.80 6.32 -0.42
C GLU A 22 5.59 5.32 -1.24
N THR A 23 5.31 5.23 -2.55
CA THR A 23 6.17 4.45 -3.45
C THR A 23 7.51 5.16 -3.59
N ILE A 24 8.59 4.45 -3.27
CA ILE A 24 9.97 4.94 -3.35
C ILE A 24 10.80 4.20 -4.40
N GLU A 25 10.37 3.01 -4.84
CA GLU A 25 10.99 2.27 -5.94
C GLU A 25 9.92 1.57 -6.77
N MET A 26 10.16 1.44 -8.08
CA MET A 26 9.26 0.77 -9.03
C MET A 26 10.09 -0.01 -10.05
N GLY A 27 9.62 -1.19 -10.45
CA GLY A 27 10.39 -2.05 -11.36
C GLY A 27 9.77 -3.43 -11.57
N ASN A 28 10.63 -4.37 -11.96
CA ASN A 28 10.30 -5.78 -12.10
C ASN A 28 11.29 -6.57 -11.26
N TRP A 29 10.86 -7.00 -10.07
CA TRP A 29 11.73 -7.64 -9.08
C TRP A 29 12.63 -8.72 -9.71
N PRO A 30 13.94 -8.74 -9.42
CA PRO A 30 14.67 -7.89 -8.47
C PRO A 30 15.20 -6.56 -9.06
N ASN A 31 14.91 -6.24 -10.32
CA ASN A 31 15.38 -5.02 -10.97
C ASN A 31 14.46 -3.85 -10.63
N MET A 32 14.86 -3.05 -9.63
CA MET A 32 14.10 -1.93 -9.09
C MET A 32 14.84 -0.62 -9.35
N GLU A 33 14.10 0.44 -9.68
CA GLU A 33 14.64 1.79 -9.82
C GLU A 33 14.00 2.73 -8.78
N PRO A 34 14.79 3.63 -8.15
CA PRO A 34 14.24 4.63 -7.24
C PRO A 34 13.35 5.61 -7.99
N VAL A 35 12.28 6.07 -7.34
CA VAL A 35 11.34 7.05 -7.88
C VAL A 35 11.04 8.14 -6.86
N GLU A 36 10.83 9.36 -7.35
CA GLU A 36 10.29 10.45 -6.53
C GLU A 36 8.83 10.15 -6.19
N PRO A 37 8.42 10.17 -4.90
CA PRO A 37 7.04 9.98 -4.52
C PRO A 37 6.11 11.00 -5.18
N ILE A 38 5.13 10.52 -5.94
CA ILE A 38 4.10 11.37 -6.58
C ILE A 38 2.86 11.57 -5.70
N GLY A 39 2.85 10.97 -4.51
CA GLY A 39 1.68 10.90 -3.64
C GLY A 39 1.83 9.83 -2.56
N TYR A 40 0.77 9.59 -1.79
CA TYR A 40 0.71 8.53 -0.80
C TYR A 40 -0.57 7.70 -0.87
N ARG A 41 -0.49 6.48 -0.35
CA ARG A 41 -1.60 5.58 -0.04
C ARG A 41 -1.80 5.57 1.47
N GLU A 42 -3.02 5.83 1.94
CA GLU A 42 -3.37 5.75 3.36
C GLU A 42 -4.40 4.65 3.58
N PHE A 43 -4.03 3.64 4.35
CA PHE A 43 -4.90 2.53 4.73
C PHE A 43 -5.52 2.81 6.10
N LEU A 44 -6.84 2.92 6.15
CA LEU A 44 -7.60 3.18 7.38
C LEU A 44 -8.19 1.88 7.95
N SER A 45 -8.42 1.84 9.27
CA SER A 45 -8.91 0.65 9.97
C SER A 45 -10.32 0.20 9.57
N ASP A 46 -11.07 1.01 8.82
CA ASP A 46 -12.43 0.73 8.33
C ASP A 46 -12.45 0.27 6.85
N SER A 47 -11.33 -0.31 6.39
CA SER A 47 -11.13 -0.81 5.02
C SER A 47 -11.21 0.26 3.94
N VAL A 48 -11.07 1.54 4.29
CA VAL A 48 -10.91 2.63 3.31
C VAL A 48 -9.45 2.80 2.94
N LEU A 49 -9.18 2.87 1.64
CA LEU A 49 -7.89 3.26 1.09
C LEU A 49 -8.04 4.64 0.45
N ILE A 50 -7.23 5.59 0.90
CA ILE A 50 -7.14 6.93 0.32
C ILE A 50 -5.85 6.99 -0.50
N GLU A 51 -5.96 7.43 -1.75
CA GLU A 51 -4.79 7.85 -2.54
C GLU A 51 -4.80 9.36 -2.70
N TYR A 52 -3.70 9.99 -2.30
CA TYR A 52 -3.49 11.42 -2.49
C TYR A 52 -2.39 11.66 -3.50
N SER A 53 -2.64 12.55 -4.47
CA SER A 53 -1.69 12.96 -5.51
C SER A 53 -1.04 14.29 -5.14
N TYR A 54 0.29 14.37 -5.09
CA TYR A 54 1.01 15.62 -4.85
C TYR A 54 0.91 16.58 -6.03
N GLN A 55 0.80 16.03 -7.25
CA GLN A 55 0.71 16.84 -8.46
C GLN A 55 -0.65 17.51 -8.61
N THR A 56 -1.73 16.76 -8.41
CA THR A 56 -3.10 17.27 -8.62
C THR A 56 -3.75 17.77 -7.34
N GLN A 57 -3.19 17.42 -6.17
CA GLN A 57 -3.75 17.71 -4.85
C GLN A 57 -5.15 17.10 -4.64
N GLU A 58 -5.45 16.02 -5.36
CA GLU A 58 -6.74 15.34 -5.31
C GLU A 58 -6.66 14.06 -4.48
N PHE A 59 -7.79 13.72 -3.87
CA PHE A 59 -8.01 12.46 -3.18
C PHE A 59 -8.84 11.51 -4.02
N LYS A 60 -8.44 10.24 -4.05
CA LYS A 60 -9.23 9.14 -4.59
C LYS A 60 -9.50 8.14 -3.48
N TYR A 61 -10.75 7.67 -3.42
CA TYR A 61 -11.21 6.77 -2.38
C TYR A 61 -11.46 5.38 -2.96
N LYS A 62 -10.99 4.37 -2.24
CA LYS A 62 -11.08 2.96 -2.58
C LYS A 62 -11.45 2.16 -1.36
N LYS A 63 -11.78 0.89 -1.57
CA LYS A 63 -11.82 -0.10 -0.49
C LYS A 63 -10.63 -1.03 -0.59
N TYR A 64 -10.21 -1.60 0.53
CA TYR A 64 -9.18 -2.63 0.54
C TYR A 64 -9.50 -3.72 1.57
N TRP A 65 -8.93 -4.90 1.35
CA TRP A 65 -8.92 -5.99 2.34
C TRP A 65 -7.65 -6.82 2.18
N ILE A 66 -7.32 -7.58 3.21
CA ILE A 66 -6.14 -8.44 3.25
C ILE A 66 -6.56 -9.85 3.67
N ASP A 67 -6.11 -10.85 2.90
CA ASP A 67 -6.02 -12.24 3.32
C ASP A 67 -4.57 -12.75 3.17
N SER A 68 -4.34 -13.79 2.37
CA SER A 68 -3.05 -14.10 1.76
C SER A 68 -2.54 -13.03 0.77
N LEU A 69 -3.42 -12.22 0.20
CA LEU A 69 -3.10 -11.14 -0.74
C LEU A 69 -3.67 -9.81 -0.22
N LEU A 70 -3.13 -8.71 -0.75
CA LEU A 70 -3.72 -7.38 -0.62
C LEU A 70 -4.61 -7.11 -1.83
N TYR A 71 -5.83 -6.65 -1.58
CA TYR A 71 -6.79 -6.29 -2.62
C TYR A 71 -7.11 -4.81 -2.54
N GLU A 72 -7.06 -4.12 -3.68
CA GLU A 72 -7.49 -2.73 -3.82
C GLU A 72 -8.68 -2.68 -4.77
N CYS A 73 -9.81 -2.19 -4.28
CA CYS A 73 -11.06 -2.10 -5.00
C CYS A 73 -11.35 -0.66 -5.43
N PHE A 74 -11.48 -0.47 -6.73
CA PHE A 74 -11.87 0.80 -7.34
C PHE A 74 -13.39 0.91 -7.34
N LEU A 75 -13.89 2.02 -6.85
CA LEU A 75 -15.32 2.32 -6.79
C LEU A 75 -15.70 3.19 -7.99
N LEU A 76 -16.87 2.95 -8.58
CA LEU A 76 -17.46 3.91 -9.50
C LEU A 76 -18.06 5.06 -8.67
N GLU A 77 -17.90 6.30 -9.12
CA GLU A 77 -18.61 7.42 -8.52
C GLU A 77 -20.12 7.13 -8.53
N ASN A 78 -20.78 7.30 -7.38
CA ASN A 78 -22.20 7.05 -7.11
C ASN A 78 -22.64 5.58 -6.91
N LEU A 79 -21.72 4.60 -6.95
CA LEU A 79 -22.05 3.20 -6.64
C LEU A 79 -21.08 2.64 -5.60
N SER A 80 -21.61 2.01 -4.56
CA SER A 80 -20.83 1.20 -3.60
C SER A 80 -20.29 -0.11 -4.20
N THR A 81 -20.31 -0.24 -5.54
CA THR A 81 -19.95 -1.46 -6.25
C THR A 81 -18.50 -1.41 -6.70
N CYS A 82 -17.76 -2.47 -6.39
CA CYS A 82 -16.40 -2.65 -6.86
C CYS A 82 -16.38 -2.87 -8.38
N THR A 83 -15.66 -2.03 -9.12
CA THR A 83 -15.57 -2.14 -10.58
C THR A 83 -14.30 -2.84 -11.05
N LEU A 84 -13.21 -2.65 -10.31
CA LEU A 84 -11.93 -3.30 -10.57
C LEU A 84 -11.27 -3.66 -9.26
N VAL A 85 -10.75 -4.89 -9.18
CA VAL A 85 -9.95 -5.37 -8.06
C VAL A 85 -8.52 -5.55 -8.54
N ARG A 86 -7.58 -4.80 -7.97
CA ARG A 86 -6.15 -5.07 -8.11
C ARG A 86 -5.72 -6.00 -6.99
N ARG A 87 -4.91 -7.00 -7.33
CA ARG A 87 -4.41 -7.99 -6.38
C ARG A 87 -2.89 -7.92 -6.31
N TYR A 88 -2.38 -7.94 -5.09
CA TYR A 88 -0.95 -7.93 -4.83
C TYR A 88 -0.57 -9.04 -3.87
N SER A 89 0.50 -9.77 -4.18
CA SER A 89 1.27 -10.38 -3.10
C SER A 89 2.06 -9.28 -2.40
N PHE A 90 2.26 -9.44 -1.10
CA PHE A 90 2.90 -8.40 -0.31
C PHE A 90 3.89 -8.96 0.70
N GLU A 91 4.91 -8.16 1.02
CA GLU A 91 5.90 -8.48 2.05
C GLU A 91 6.22 -7.21 2.84
N PHE A 92 6.02 -7.26 4.16
CA PHE A 92 6.53 -6.24 5.07
C PHE A 92 7.97 -6.57 5.46
N PHE A 93 8.86 -5.60 5.37
CA PHE A 93 10.27 -5.76 5.72
C PHE A 93 10.81 -4.47 6.36
N ASP A 94 12.08 -4.51 6.78
CA ASP A 94 12.73 -3.39 7.48
C ASP A 94 11.91 -2.92 8.70
N ASN A 95 11.62 -3.86 9.61
CA ASN A 95 10.79 -3.64 10.80
C ASN A 95 9.43 -3.01 10.48
N ASN A 96 8.74 -3.54 9.46
CA ASN A 96 7.43 -3.06 9.01
C ASN A 96 7.41 -1.61 8.53
N LYS A 97 8.57 -1.03 8.18
CA LYS A 97 8.68 0.33 7.61
C LYS A 97 8.68 0.35 6.09
N LYS A 98 8.87 -0.81 5.46
CA LYS A 98 8.76 -0.98 4.01
C LYS A 98 7.79 -2.10 3.67
N LEU A 99 7.16 -1.94 2.51
CA LEU A 99 6.15 -2.84 1.96
C LEU A 99 6.49 -3.08 0.49
N ARG A 100 6.77 -4.33 0.12
CA ARG A 100 6.83 -4.73 -1.29
C ARG A 100 5.44 -5.16 -1.72
N LEU A 101 4.99 -4.66 -2.87
CA LEU A 101 3.78 -5.10 -3.55
C LEU A 101 4.15 -5.62 -4.93
N ASP A 102 3.68 -6.82 -5.27
CA ASP A 102 3.86 -7.43 -6.57
C ASP A 102 2.49 -7.74 -7.18
N TYR A 103 2.20 -7.26 -8.40
CA TYR A 103 0.97 -7.60 -9.11
C TYR A 103 0.86 -9.11 -9.35
N VAL A 104 -0.32 -9.67 -9.10
CA VAL A 104 -0.57 -11.11 -9.30
C VAL A 104 -1.10 -11.41 -10.71
N ASP A 105 -1.95 -10.55 -11.25
CA ASP A 105 -2.81 -10.86 -12.40
C ASP A 105 -2.96 -9.72 -13.41
N ILE A 106 -2.00 -8.78 -13.41
CA ILE A 106 -2.01 -7.61 -14.29
C ILE A 106 -0.79 -7.63 -15.18
N ALA A 107 -1.00 -7.49 -16.49
CA ALA A 107 0.07 -7.21 -17.44
C ALA A 107 0.40 -5.71 -17.37
N ALA A 108 1.46 -5.35 -16.66
CA ALA A 108 1.98 -3.99 -16.58
C ALA A 108 3.46 -3.93 -17.00
N LEU A 109 3.93 -2.72 -17.35
CA LEU A 109 5.36 -2.48 -17.62
C LEU A 109 6.22 -2.72 -16.38
N PHE A 110 5.69 -2.38 -15.21
CA PHE A 110 6.29 -2.63 -13.90
C PHE A 110 5.30 -3.37 -13.03
N ASN A 111 5.76 -4.50 -12.48
CA ASN A 111 4.92 -5.37 -11.67
C ASN A 111 5.21 -5.26 -10.17
N THR A 112 6.30 -4.62 -9.78
CA THR A 112 6.73 -4.49 -8.38
C THR A 112 6.82 -3.02 -7.95
N PHE A 113 6.38 -2.76 -6.72
CA PHE A 113 6.48 -1.46 -6.05
C PHE A 113 7.05 -1.66 -4.64
N ILE A 114 8.02 -0.84 -4.26
CA ILE A 114 8.47 -0.73 -2.87
C ILE A 114 7.91 0.56 -2.30
N LEU A 115 7.11 0.40 -1.25
CA LEU A 115 6.54 1.50 -0.50
C LEU A 115 7.27 1.66 0.82
N LYS A 116 7.45 2.91 1.26
CA LYS A 116 7.98 3.28 2.57
C LYS A 116 6.88 3.94 3.39
N ARG A 117 6.83 3.61 4.68
CA ARG A 117 5.94 4.27 5.63
C ARG A 117 6.28 5.76 5.71
N LYS A 118 5.25 6.59 5.61
CA LYS A 118 5.33 8.05 5.73
C LYS A 118 4.95 8.43 7.15
N ASP A 119 5.83 9.18 7.79
CA ASP A 119 5.64 9.73 9.14
C ASP A 119 4.58 10.84 9.19
#